data_AF-A0A7S0K342-F1
#
_entry.id   AF-A0A7S0K342-F1
#
_cell.length_a   1.000
_cell.length_b   1.000
_cell.length_c   1.000
_cell.angle_alpha   90.00
_cell.angle_beta   90.00
_cell.angle_gamma   90.00
#
_symmetry.space_group_name_H-M   'P 1'
#
loop_
_entity.id
_entity.type
_entity.pdbx_description
1 polymer ?
#
loop_
_entity_poly.entity_id
_entity_poly.type
_entity_poly.pdbx_seq_one_letter_code
_entity_poly.pdbx_strand_id
1 'polypeptide(L)'
;RKLEAGSIGRSIEELPQRLAAVQGDTGKLAVDAKFVDGLKTRDQMRELLIAKGAKDEQSKSFRQVSLADYLAQLKAPDTPSKLQPGVGIVVAEGEIVDGDAGPGRVGGD
;
A
#
# COMPACT_ATOMS: atom_id res chain seq x y z
N ARG A 1 8.60 10.71 -10.28
CA ARG A 1 9.52 10.49 -11.43
C ARG A 1 8.88 11.12 -12.66
N LYS A 2 9.63 11.85 -13.49
CA LYS A 2 9.11 12.52 -14.68
C LYS A 2 9.05 11.54 -15.85
N LEU A 3 8.13 10.57 -15.79
CA LEU A 3 7.91 9.60 -16.86
C LEU A 3 6.89 10.16 -17.86
N GLU A 4 7.18 10.01 -19.15
CA GLU A 4 6.24 10.38 -20.21
C GLU A 4 4.97 9.51 -20.14
N ALA A 5 3.82 10.10 -20.49
CA ALA A 5 2.58 9.34 -20.59
C ALA A 5 2.74 8.17 -21.58
N GLY A 6 2.12 7.03 -21.27
CA GLY A 6 2.24 5.81 -22.08
C GLY A 6 3.59 5.08 -21.98
N SER A 7 4.53 5.54 -21.13
CA SER A 7 5.81 4.83 -20.93
C SER A 7 5.63 3.40 -20.41
N ILE A 8 4.60 3.17 -19.59
CA ILE A 8 4.30 1.84 -19.04
C ILE A 8 3.80 0.91 -20.15
N GLY A 9 2.87 1.37 -21.00
CA GLY A 9 2.36 0.61 -22.13
C GLY A 9 3.48 0.18 -23.09
N ARG A 10 4.34 1.14 -23.50
CA ARG A 10 5.51 0.83 -24.34
C ARG A 10 6.46 -0.17 -23.69
N SER A 11 6.71 -0.06 -22.39
CA SER A 11 7.56 -1.02 -21.68
C SER A 11 6.98 -2.44 -21.63
N ILE A 12 5.64 -2.58 -21.68
CA ILE A 12 4.96 -3.88 -21.77
C ILE A 12 5.09 -4.44 -23.19
N GLU A 13 4.81 -3.61 -24.21
CA GLU A 13 4.92 -3.99 -25.62
C GLU A 13 6.34 -4.44 -26.01
N GLU A 14 7.35 -3.75 -25.47
CA GLU A 14 8.77 -4.01 -25.74
C GLU A 14 9.44 -4.90 -24.67
N LEU A 15 8.65 -5.53 -23.79
CA LEU A 15 9.18 -6.29 -22.65
C LEU A 15 10.18 -7.39 -23.08
N PRO A 16 9.91 -8.24 -24.09
CA PRO A 16 10.85 -9.28 -24.50
C PRO A 16 12.22 -8.73 -24.93
N GLN A 17 12.22 -7.64 -25.71
CA GLN A 17 13.45 -7.02 -26.21
C GLN A 17 14.24 -6.35 -25.08
N ARG A 18 13.54 -5.65 -24.19
CA ARG A 18 14.14 -4.97 -23.03
C ARG A 18 14.72 -5.97 -22.04
N LEU A 19 14.03 -7.09 -21.80
CA LEU A 19 14.51 -8.14 -20.91
C LEU A 19 15.73 -8.87 -21.49
N ALA A 20 15.73 -9.12 -22.80
CA ALA A 20 16.90 -9.67 -23.49
C ALA A 20 18.12 -8.72 -23.41
N ALA A 21 17.90 -7.40 -23.54
CA ALA A 21 18.97 -6.40 -23.45
C ALA A 21 19.66 -6.35 -22.07
N VAL A 22 18.95 -6.73 -21.01
CA VAL A 22 19.51 -6.86 -19.64
C VAL A 22 19.85 -8.31 -19.27
N GLN A 23 19.90 -9.22 -20.24
CA GLN A 23 20.24 -10.64 -20.03
C GLN A 23 19.32 -11.35 -19.01
N GLY A 24 18.05 -10.94 -18.95
CA GLY A 24 17.08 -11.51 -18.01
C GLY A 24 17.05 -10.88 -16.61
N ASP A 25 17.89 -9.89 -16.31
CA ASP A 25 17.89 -9.21 -15.02
C ASP A 25 16.72 -8.21 -14.90
N THR A 26 15.64 -8.66 -14.26
CA THR A 26 14.44 -7.84 -14.03
C THR A 26 14.68 -6.64 -13.09
N GLY A 27 15.64 -6.74 -12.17
CA GLY A 27 16.00 -5.65 -11.28
C GLY A 27 16.67 -4.51 -12.05
N LYS A 28 17.62 -4.87 -12.92
CA LYS A 28 18.30 -3.91 -13.81
C LYS A 28 17.31 -3.24 -14.77
N LEU A 29 16.41 -4.01 -15.37
CA LEU A 29 15.33 -3.47 -16.22
C LEU A 29 14.46 -2.45 -15.46
N ALA A 30 14.09 -2.75 -14.22
CA ALA A 30 13.26 -1.85 -13.41
C ALA A 30 13.97 -0.53 -13.08
N VAL A 31 15.30 -0.56 -12.86
CA VAL A 31 16.11 0.66 -12.65
C VAL A 31 16.22 1.45 -13.95
N ASP A 32 16.58 0.80 -15.06
CA ASP A 32 16.77 1.44 -16.37
C ASP A 32 15.47 2.09 -16.87
N ALA A 33 14.33 1.43 -16.65
CA ALA A 33 13.00 1.95 -16.96
C ALA A 33 12.50 3.00 -15.95
N LYS A 34 13.27 3.30 -14.88
CA LYS A 34 12.90 4.19 -13.77
C LYS A 34 11.60 3.76 -13.07
N PHE A 35 11.32 2.46 -13.03
CA PHE A 35 10.25 1.86 -12.24
C PHE A 35 10.63 1.70 -10.77
N VAL A 36 11.92 1.69 -10.47
CA VAL A 36 12.47 1.83 -9.11
C VAL A 36 13.59 2.88 -9.10
N ASP A 37 13.92 3.42 -7.93
CA ASP A 37 15.02 4.40 -7.80
C ASP A 37 16.39 3.72 -7.63
N GLY A 38 16.40 2.44 -7.27
CA GLY A 38 17.61 1.64 -7.12
C GLY A 38 17.33 0.28 -6.48
N LEU A 39 18.34 -0.58 -6.51
CA LEU A 39 18.32 -1.90 -5.86
C LEU A 39 19.18 -1.85 -4.61
N LYS A 40 18.64 -2.37 -3.50
CA LYS A 40 19.32 -2.46 -2.21
C LYS A 40 18.99 -3.78 -1.54
N THR A 41 19.95 -4.33 -0.80
CA THR A 41 19.67 -5.48 0.08
C THR A 41 18.75 -5.06 1.23
N ARG A 42 18.16 -6.04 1.92
CA ARG A 42 17.34 -5.76 3.11
C ARG A 42 18.12 -5.01 4.19
N ASP A 43 19.40 -5.33 4.34
CA ASP A 43 20.26 -4.68 5.33
C ASP A 43 20.57 -3.23 4.94
N GLN A 44 20.92 -2.98 3.68
CA GLN A 44 21.11 -1.63 3.15
C GLN A 44 19.82 -0.78 3.25
N MET A 45 18.65 -1.39 3.04
CA MET A 45 17.37 -0.71 3.23
C MET A 45 17.11 -0.39 4.70
N ARG A 46 17.40 -1.31 5.62
CA ARG A 46 17.26 -1.08 7.06
C ARG A 46 18.15 0.06 7.52
N GLU A 47 19.43 0.05 7.13
CA GLU A 47 20.38 1.12 7.43
C GLU A 47 19.90 2.47 6.89
N LEU A 48 19.42 2.50 5.65
CA LEU A 48 18.88 3.72 5.03
C LEU A 48 17.67 4.27 5.79
N LEU A 49 16.76 3.40 6.24
CA LEU A 49 15.57 3.80 6.99
C LEU A 49 15.93 4.26 8.42
N ILE A 50 16.90 3.61 9.06
CA ILE A 50 17.45 4.07 10.35
C ILE A 50 18.05 5.47 10.19
N ALA A 51 18.86 5.68 9.14
CA ALA A 51 19.52 6.96 8.89
C ALA A 51 18.54 8.10 8.57
N LYS A 52 17.40 7.79 7.94
CA LYS A 52 16.34 8.77 7.63
C LYS A 52 15.39 9.05 8.79
N GLY A 53 15.25 8.11 9.72
CA GLY A 53 14.34 8.21 10.85
C GLY A 53 15.09 8.13 12.17
N ALA A 54 14.83 7.08 12.94
CA ALA A 54 15.51 6.79 14.19
C ALA A 54 15.74 5.28 14.33
N LYS A 55 16.79 4.91 15.06
CA LYS A 55 17.02 3.53 15.47
C LYS A 55 16.04 3.14 16.57
N ASP A 56 15.56 1.91 16.52
CA ASP A 56 14.87 1.23 17.61
C ASP A 56 15.80 0.19 18.22
N GLU A 57 16.14 0.37 19.50
CA GLU A 57 17.08 -0.48 20.22
C GLU A 57 16.50 -1.86 20.54
N GLN A 58 15.18 -1.98 20.69
CA GLN A 58 14.53 -3.24 21.03
C GLN A 58 14.48 -4.17 19.81
N SER A 59 13.99 -3.67 18.68
CA SER A 59 13.89 -4.45 17.44
C SER A 59 15.21 -4.55 16.66
N LYS A 60 16.25 -3.82 17.08
CA LYS A 60 17.53 -3.64 16.34
C LYS A 60 17.29 -3.17 14.89
N SER A 61 16.23 -2.40 14.67
CA SER A 61 15.79 -1.91 13.36
C SER A 61 15.57 -0.39 13.39
N PHE A 62 14.86 0.13 12.40
CA PHE A 62 14.33 1.50 12.43
C PHE A 62 13.02 1.54 13.22
N ARG A 63 12.73 2.71 13.80
CA ARG A 63 11.45 2.98 14.47
C ARG A 63 10.31 2.91 13.46
N GLN A 64 9.39 1.98 13.67
CA GLN A 64 8.23 1.75 12.81
C GLN A 64 7.00 1.36 13.64
N VAL A 65 5.81 1.63 13.12
CA VAL A 65 4.53 1.17 13.66
C VAL A 65 3.71 0.62 12.50
N SER A 66 3.06 -0.52 12.67
CA SER A 66 2.17 -1.04 11.64
C SER A 66 0.91 -0.17 11.56
N LEU A 67 0.25 -0.15 10.40
CA LEU A 67 -1.02 0.57 10.27
C LEU A 67 -2.06 0.06 11.28
N ALA A 68 -2.10 -1.24 11.54
CA ALA A 68 -3.04 -1.84 12.49
C ALA A 68 -2.78 -1.38 13.93
N ASP A 69 -1.52 -1.41 14.38
CA ASP A 69 -1.17 -0.96 15.74
C ASP A 69 -1.41 0.54 15.90
N TYR A 70 -1.14 1.33 14.86
CA TYR A 70 -1.45 2.76 14.86
C TYR A 70 -2.95 3.01 15.00
N LEU A 71 -3.79 2.32 14.22
CA LEU A 71 -5.24 2.41 14.30
C LEU A 71 -5.79 1.96 15.66
N ALA A 72 -5.19 0.96 16.30
CA ALA A 72 -5.60 0.51 17.63
C ALA A 72 -5.36 1.57 18.73
N GLN A 73 -4.39 2.46 18.53
CA GLN A 73 -4.11 3.58 19.44
C GLN A 73 -4.97 4.81 19.15
N LEU A 74 -5.50 4.93 17.94
CA LEU A 74 -6.52 5.92 17.65
C LEU A 74 -7.78 5.49 18.39
N LYS A 75 -8.16 6.25 19.42
CA LYS A 75 -9.50 6.13 19.98
C LYS A 75 -10.46 6.23 18.81
N ALA A 76 -11.32 5.22 18.63
CA ALA A 76 -12.52 5.42 17.84
C ALA A 76 -13.14 6.75 18.32
N PRO A 77 -13.56 7.65 17.41
CA PRO A 77 -14.30 8.85 17.83
C PRO A 77 -15.35 8.37 18.83
N ASP A 78 -15.34 8.96 20.03
CA ASP A 78 -16.02 8.45 21.22
C ASP A 78 -17.25 7.66 20.83
N THR A 79 -17.25 6.34 21.09
CA THR A 79 -18.40 5.49 20.76
C THR A 79 -19.63 6.23 21.24
N PRO A 80 -20.51 6.71 20.34
CA PRO A 80 -21.47 7.72 20.71
C PRO A 80 -22.27 7.19 21.88
N SER A 81 -22.09 7.81 23.04
CA SER A 81 -22.97 7.54 24.17
C SER A 81 -24.37 7.88 23.69
N LYS A 82 -25.39 7.14 24.12
CA LYS A 82 -26.80 7.32 23.68
C LYS A 82 -27.34 8.76 23.83
N LEU A 83 -26.56 9.68 24.38
CA LEU A 83 -26.91 11.05 24.75
C LEU A 83 -26.17 12.13 23.93
N GLN A 84 -25.33 11.80 22.96
CA GLN A 84 -24.59 12.80 22.16
C GLN A 84 -25.18 13.00 20.76
N PRO A 85 -25.37 14.25 20.29
CA PRO A 85 -25.72 14.53 18.89
C PRO A 85 -24.65 14.01 17.93
N GLY A 86 -25.03 13.34 16.85
CA GLY A 86 -24.10 12.79 15.87
C GLY A 86 -24.72 12.49 14.51
N VAL A 87 -23.87 12.31 13.49
CA VAL A 87 -24.26 11.86 12.15
C VAL A 87 -23.96 10.38 12.02
N GLY A 88 -24.98 9.58 11.72
CA GLY A 88 -24.82 8.16 11.41
C GLY A 88 -24.30 7.98 9.99
N ILE A 89 -23.19 7.27 9.83
CA ILE A 89 -22.66 6.88 8.51
C ILE A 89 -22.98 5.39 8.34
N VAL A 90 -23.78 5.07 7.32
CA VAL A 90 -24.09 3.68 6.93
C VAL A 90 -23.31 3.37 5.65
N VAL A 91 -22.54 2.29 5.66
CA VAL A 91 -21.79 1.82 4.48
C VAL A 91 -22.44 0.54 3.97
N ALA A 92 -23.00 0.62 2.77
CA ALA A 92 -23.51 -0.52 2.02
C ALA A 92 -22.49 -0.87 0.93
N GLU A 93 -21.67 -1.89 1.17
CA GLU A 93 -20.63 -2.34 0.23
C GLU A 93 -20.93 -3.76 -0.24
N GLY A 94 -21.04 -3.92 -1.56
CA GLY A 94 -21.38 -5.20 -2.20
C GLY A 94 -22.49 -5.03 -3.23
N GLU A 95 -22.89 -6.15 -3.83
CA GLU A 95 -24.07 -6.20 -4.70
C GLU A 95 -25.33 -5.94 -3.87
N ILE A 96 -26.19 -5.04 -4.35
CA ILE A 96 -27.48 -4.71 -3.72
C ILE A 96 -28.56 -5.57 -4.37
N VAL A 97 -29.28 -6.33 -3.56
CA VAL A 97 -30.35 -7.23 -3.99
C VAL A 97 -31.62 -6.95 -3.21
N ASP A 98 -32.77 -7.24 -3.80
CA ASP A 98 -34.05 -7.21 -3.08
C ASP A 98 -34.10 -8.35 -2.04
N GLY A 99 -34.66 -8.05 -0.85
CA GLY A 99 -34.83 -9.01 0.24
C GLY A 99 -33.61 -9.18 1.16
N ASP A 100 -33.64 -10.22 2.00
CA ASP A 100 -32.57 -10.57 2.95
C ASP A 100 -31.33 -11.09 2.21
N ALA A 101 -30.15 -10.59 2.59
CA ALA A 101 -28.90 -10.92 1.93
C ALA A 101 -27.88 -11.55 2.90
N GLY A 102 -27.23 -12.62 2.43
CA GLY A 102 -26.14 -13.27 3.15
C GLY A 102 -24.84 -12.44 3.16
N PRO A 103 -23.80 -12.89 3.91
CA PRO A 103 -22.54 -12.16 4.03
C PRO A 103 -21.92 -11.80 2.67
N GLY A 104 -21.59 -10.52 2.47
CA GLY A 104 -20.98 -9.99 1.25
C GLY A 104 -21.93 -9.37 0.22
N ARG A 105 -23.25 -9.31 0.53
CA ARG A 105 -24.27 -8.59 -0.26
C ARG A 105 -25.09 -7.71 0.66
N VAL A 106 -25.78 -6.74 0.07
CA VAL A 106 -26.65 -5.80 0.79
C VAL A 106 -28.10 -6.10 0.43
N GLY A 107 -28.91 -6.40 1.44
CA GLY A 107 -30.34 -6.57 1.30
C GLY A 107 -31.06 -5.23 1.31
N GLY A 108 -32.07 -5.09 0.45
CA GLY A 108 -32.89 -3.88 0.33
C GLY A 108 -34.05 -3.77 1.34
N ASP A 109 -34.35 -4.85 2.09
CA ASP A 109 -35.42 -4.96 3.08
C ASP A 109 -34.91 -5.04 4.53
#